data_AF-A0A931SVI7-F1
#
_entry.id   AF-A0A931SVI7-F1
#
_cell.length_a   1.000
_cell.length_b   1.000
_cell.length_c   1.000
_cell.angle_alpha   90.00
_cell.angle_beta   90.00
_cell.angle_gamma   90.00
#
_symmetry.space_group_name_H-M   'P 1'
#
loop_
_entity.id
_entity.type
_entity.pdbx_description
1 polymer ?
#
loop_
_entity_poly.entity_id
_entity_poly.type
_entity_poly.pdbx_seq_one_letter_code
_entity_poly.pdbx_strand_id
1 'polypeptide(L)'
;MDALTDTNVIINSIEAVTEWRGLWAFLIGMVGSVAYFTVVYFGFVGSGKESRDLILGYFWGKNGRTTLAKVAWYSLVGGLIAGVFQLAERAFVPVQSFILGATWPSIVGQLLSGRQSGLPPGGPLGDKGITPDTSKLEEDKAARVAREATDLLAEPGQTPQGGQPTPGP
;
A
#
# COMPACT_ATOMS: atom_id res chain seq x y z
N MET A 1 41.49 -25.94 13.50
CA MET A 1 40.94 -25.84 12.13
C MET A 1 39.41 -25.64 12.18
N ASP A 2 38.87 -25.33 13.35
CA ASP A 2 37.43 -25.46 13.65
C ASP A 2 36.64 -24.17 13.34
N ALA A 3 37.29 -23.00 13.44
CA ALA A 3 36.64 -21.70 13.21
C ALA A 3 36.13 -21.49 11.76
N LEU A 4 36.78 -22.12 10.77
CA LEU A 4 36.33 -22.02 9.37
C LEU A 4 35.13 -22.93 9.07
N THR A 5 35.02 -24.06 9.78
CA THR A 5 33.88 -24.98 9.65
C THR A 5 32.62 -24.36 10.24
N ASP A 6 32.73 -23.73 11.41
CA ASP A 6 31.60 -23.08 12.08
C ASP A 6 31.04 -21.90 11.26
N THR A 7 31.90 -21.13 10.59
CA THR A 7 31.48 -19.99 9.78
C THR A 7 30.65 -20.42 8.56
N ASN A 8 31.03 -21.52 7.89
CA ASN A 8 30.29 -22.04 6.73
C ASN A 8 28.91 -22.58 7.11
N VAL A 9 28.80 -23.22 8.28
CA VAL A 9 27.51 -23.73 8.79
C VAL A 9 26.54 -22.58 9.08
N ILE A 10 27.04 -21.48 9.66
CA ILE A 10 26.21 -20.30 9.96
C ILE A 10 25.70 -19.62 8.68
N ILE A 11 26.56 -19.45 7.66
CA ILE A 11 26.17 -18.82 6.39
C ILE A 11 25.08 -19.64 5.69
N ASN A 12 25.29 -20.96 5.54
CA ASN A 12 24.30 -21.85 4.91
C ASN A 12 22.96 -21.84 5.65
N SER A 13 22.99 -21.73 6.99
CA SER A 13 21.78 -21.67 7.81
C SER A 13 21.00 -20.36 7.61
N ILE A 14 21.69 -19.23 7.45
CA ILE A 14 21.08 -17.92 7.22
C ILE A 14 20.45 -17.86 5.82
N GLU A 15 21.12 -18.39 4.82
CA GLU A 15 20.60 -18.45 3.44
C GLU A 15 19.32 -19.28 3.38
N ALA A 16 19.32 -20.48 3.97
CA ALA A 16 18.15 -21.36 3.99
C ALA A 16 16.93 -20.71 4.68
N VAL A 17 17.14 -19.99 5.80
CA VAL A 17 16.05 -19.29 6.49
C VAL A 17 15.53 -18.12 5.66
N THR A 18 16.39 -17.43 4.92
CA THR A 18 16.01 -16.28 4.09
C THR A 18 15.22 -16.71 2.86
N GLU A 19 15.66 -17.77 2.18
CA GLU A 19 14.96 -18.36 1.04
C GLU A 19 13.57 -18.86 1.41
N TRP A 20 13.47 -19.57 2.55
CA TRP A 20 12.20 -20.09 3.04
C TRP A 20 11.17 -18.98 3.28
N ARG A 21 11.62 -17.86 3.88
CA ARG A 21 10.77 -16.71 4.16
C ARG A 21 10.31 -16.00 2.89
N GLY A 22 11.20 -15.85 1.91
CA GLY A 22 10.86 -15.30 0.60
C GLY A 22 9.78 -16.12 -0.11
N LEU A 23 9.91 -17.46 -0.05
CA LEU A 23 8.92 -18.37 -0.62
C LEU A 23 7.54 -18.23 0.05
N TRP A 24 7.48 -18.16 1.39
CA TRP A 24 6.21 -17.94 2.09
C TRP A 24 5.57 -16.61 1.76
N ALA A 25 6.34 -15.52 1.72
CA ALA A 25 5.81 -14.23 1.32
C ALA A 25 5.32 -14.22 -0.13
N PHE A 26 6.00 -14.92 -1.03
CA PHE A 26 5.56 -15.12 -2.40
C PHE A 26 4.20 -15.83 -2.46
N LEU A 27 4.05 -16.95 -1.76
CA LEU A 27 2.78 -17.70 -1.70
C LEU A 27 1.65 -16.86 -1.13
N ILE A 28 1.90 -16.14 -0.02
CA ILE A 28 0.92 -15.26 0.62
C ILE A 28 0.55 -14.09 -0.31
N GLY A 29 1.52 -13.53 -1.04
CA GLY A 29 1.28 -12.51 -2.05
C GLY A 29 0.39 -13.00 -3.19
N MET A 30 0.61 -14.23 -3.69
CA MET A 30 -0.27 -14.85 -4.68
C MET A 30 -1.70 -14.98 -4.14
N VAL A 31 -1.87 -15.42 -2.89
CA VAL A 31 -3.18 -15.52 -2.24
C VAL A 31 -3.85 -14.15 -2.13
N GLY A 32 -3.10 -13.10 -1.80
CA GLY A 32 -3.59 -11.71 -1.80
C GLY A 32 -4.11 -11.26 -3.16
N SER A 33 -3.38 -11.56 -4.23
CA SER A 33 -3.81 -11.24 -5.60
C SER A 33 -5.07 -12.00 -6.02
N VAL A 34 -5.19 -13.28 -5.67
CA VAL A 34 -6.40 -14.08 -5.93
C VAL A 34 -7.58 -13.57 -5.11
N ALA A 35 -7.36 -13.17 -3.85
CA ALA A 35 -8.38 -12.59 -3.00
C ALA A 35 -8.93 -11.28 -3.61
N TYR A 36 -8.05 -10.39 -4.07
CA TYR A 36 -8.47 -9.17 -4.77
C TYR A 36 -9.31 -9.49 -6.01
N PHE A 37 -8.83 -10.41 -6.86
CA PHE A 37 -9.58 -10.81 -8.05
C PHE A 37 -10.96 -11.37 -7.70
N THR A 38 -11.06 -12.16 -6.64
CA THR A 38 -12.32 -12.73 -6.14
C THR A 38 -13.30 -11.62 -5.73
N VAL A 39 -12.82 -10.63 -4.98
CA VAL A 39 -13.63 -9.49 -4.54
C VAL A 39 -14.12 -8.64 -5.72
N VAL A 40 -13.29 -8.41 -6.73
CA VAL A 40 -13.68 -7.71 -7.98
C VAL A 40 -14.67 -8.54 -8.78
N TYR A 41 -14.45 -9.85 -8.90
CA TYR A 41 -15.32 -10.77 -9.64
C TYR A 41 -16.74 -10.81 -9.05
N PHE A 42 -16.86 -10.89 -7.73
CA PHE A 42 -18.15 -10.83 -7.04
C PHE A 42 -18.78 -9.42 -7.02
N GLY A 43 -18.04 -8.38 -7.42
CA GLY A 43 -18.53 -7.01 -7.46
C GLY A 43 -18.60 -6.31 -6.11
N PHE A 44 -17.84 -6.78 -5.11
CA PHE A 44 -17.70 -6.09 -3.83
C PHE A 44 -16.89 -4.78 -3.96
N VAL A 45 -15.99 -4.72 -4.96
CA VAL A 45 -15.17 -3.53 -5.25
C VAL A 45 -15.56 -2.96 -6.61
N GLY A 46 -15.86 -1.66 -6.63
CA GLY A 46 -16.32 -0.94 -7.82
C GLY A 46 -17.84 -0.95 -7.97
N SER A 47 -18.53 -0.10 -7.20
CA SER A 47 -20.00 0.04 -7.24
C SER A 47 -20.54 0.51 -8.60
N GLY A 48 -19.67 1.00 -9.49
CA GLY A 48 -20.00 1.35 -10.86
C GLY A 48 -19.65 0.23 -11.84
N LYS A 49 -20.62 -0.20 -12.65
CA LYS A 49 -20.42 -1.19 -13.73
C LYS A 49 -19.24 -0.81 -14.63
N GLU A 50 -19.07 0.46 -14.95
CA GLU A 50 -17.96 0.95 -15.80
C GLU A 50 -16.57 0.69 -15.23
N SER A 51 -16.34 1.00 -13.94
CA SER A 51 -15.02 0.78 -13.33
C SER A 51 -14.68 -0.71 -13.24
N ARG A 52 -15.70 -1.53 -12.96
CA ARG A 52 -15.56 -2.99 -12.91
C ARG A 52 -15.25 -3.56 -14.30
N ASP A 53 -15.93 -3.08 -15.33
CA ASP A 53 -15.74 -3.54 -16.72
C ASP A 53 -14.38 -3.13 -17.28
N LEU A 54 -13.82 -2.00 -16.83
CA LEU A 54 -12.48 -1.57 -17.23
C LEU A 54 -11.40 -2.50 -16.64
N ILE A 55 -11.53 -2.86 -15.36
CA ILE A 55 -10.62 -3.80 -14.69
C ILE A 55 -10.80 -5.21 -15.27
N LEU A 56 -12.04 -5.70 -15.34
CA LEU A 56 -12.36 -7.02 -15.89
C LEU A 56 -11.99 -7.10 -17.38
N GLY A 57 -12.17 -6.03 -18.15
CA GLY A 57 -11.83 -5.95 -19.57
C GLY A 57 -10.34 -6.22 -19.83
N TYR A 58 -9.46 -5.92 -18.87
CA TYR A 58 -8.06 -6.29 -18.97
C TYR A 58 -7.83 -7.82 -18.87
N PHE A 59 -8.60 -8.47 -18.00
CA PHE A 59 -8.56 -9.92 -17.79
C PHE A 59 -9.33 -10.71 -18.85
N TRP A 60 -10.39 -10.13 -19.41
CA TRP A 60 -11.17 -10.72 -20.48
C TRP A 60 -10.41 -10.59 -21.79
N GLY A 61 -10.11 -11.73 -22.43
CA GLY A 61 -9.54 -11.74 -23.77
C GLY A 61 -10.57 -11.29 -24.81
N LYS A 62 -10.11 -11.02 -26.04
CA LYS A 62 -10.94 -10.64 -27.20
C LYS A 62 -12.13 -11.60 -27.49
N ASN A 63 -12.09 -12.82 -26.94
CA ASN A 63 -13.10 -13.86 -27.09
C ASN A 63 -14.05 -14.00 -25.87
N GLY A 64 -14.05 -13.05 -24.93
CA GLY A 64 -14.95 -13.09 -23.77
C GLY A 64 -14.64 -14.17 -22.73
N ARG A 65 -13.60 -15.00 -22.94
CA ARG A 65 -13.09 -15.95 -21.96
C ARG A 65 -12.03 -15.28 -21.11
N THR A 66 -12.23 -15.30 -19.80
CA THR A 66 -11.21 -15.01 -18.80
C THR A 66 -10.06 -15.97 -19.06
N THR A 67 -8.91 -15.45 -19.45
CA THR A 67 -7.77 -16.32 -19.69
C THR A 67 -7.19 -16.66 -18.33
N LEU A 68 -7.39 -17.90 -17.85
CA LEU A 68 -6.82 -18.36 -16.57
C LEU A 68 -5.31 -18.06 -16.49
N ALA A 69 -4.62 -18.12 -17.64
CA ALA A 69 -3.22 -17.74 -17.78
C ALA A 69 -2.94 -16.28 -17.39
N LYS A 70 -3.83 -15.33 -17.70
CA LYS A 70 -3.68 -13.93 -17.27
C LYS A 70 -3.82 -13.81 -15.76
N VAL A 71 -4.83 -14.45 -15.15
CA VAL A 71 -5.03 -14.44 -13.69
C VAL A 71 -3.84 -15.08 -12.97
N ALA A 72 -3.34 -16.20 -13.51
CA ALA A 72 -2.14 -16.87 -13.01
C ALA A 72 -0.92 -15.94 -13.13
N TRP A 73 -0.69 -15.32 -14.29
CA TRP A 73 0.40 -14.36 -14.48
C TRP A 73 0.32 -13.18 -13.51
N TYR A 74 -0.88 -12.63 -13.32
CA TYR A 74 -1.11 -11.56 -12.35
C TYR A 74 -0.78 -11.97 -10.92
N SER A 75 -1.20 -13.17 -10.52
CA SER A 75 -0.93 -13.71 -9.19
C SER A 75 0.57 -13.94 -9.01
N LEU A 76 1.26 -14.48 -10.02
CA LEU A 76 2.71 -14.67 -10.02
C LEU A 76 3.46 -13.34 -9.82
N VAL A 77 3.06 -12.27 -10.52
CA VAL A 77 3.67 -10.95 -10.36
C VAL A 77 3.41 -10.37 -8.96
N GLY A 78 2.17 -10.48 -8.45
CA GLY A 78 1.84 -10.03 -7.10
C GLY A 78 2.61 -10.77 -6.01
N GLY A 79 2.76 -12.10 -6.16
CA GLY A 79 3.63 -12.91 -5.32
C GLY A 79 5.09 -12.50 -5.41
N LEU A 80 5.61 -12.24 -6.62
CA LEU A 80 7.00 -11.84 -6.83
C LEU A 80 7.31 -10.53 -6.12
N ILE A 81 6.43 -9.53 -6.27
CA ILE A 81 6.56 -8.24 -5.57
C ILE A 81 6.57 -8.46 -4.05
N ALA A 82 5.62 -9.23 -3.52
CA ALA A 82 5.57 -9.53 -2.09
C ALA A 82 6.85 -10.24 -1.59
N GLY A 83 7.41 -11.16 -2.38
CA GLY A 83 8.68 -11.83 -2.09
C GLY A 83 9.87 -10.88 -2.06
N VAL A 84 9.99 -9.98 -3.05
CA VAL A 84 11.07 -8.98 -3.12
C VAL A 84 11.03 -8.03 -1.91
N PHE A 85 9.84 -7.56 -1.53
CA PHE A 85 9.69 -6.71 -0.35
C PHE A 85 9.98 -7.47 0.96
N GLN A 86 9.65 -8.77 1.03
CA GLN A 86 9.98 -9.57 2.21
C GLN A 86 11.49 -9.82 2.34
N LEU A 87 12.22 -9.94 1.24
CA LEU A 87 13.69 -10.09 1.25
C LEU A 87 14.40 -8.85 1.80
N ALA A 88 13.79 -7.67 1.70
CA ALA A 88 14.32 -6.44 2.26
C ALA A 88 14.17 -6.35 3.80
N GLU A 89 13.27 -7.14 4.40
CA GLU A 89 12.95 -7.06 5.83
C GLU A 89 13.58 -8.17 6.67
N ARG A 90 14.15 -7.80 7.81
CA ARG A 90 14.73 -8.75 8.78
C ARG A 90 13.68 -9.61 9.48
N ALA A 91 12.44 -9.15 9.62
CA ALA A 91 11.34 -9.89 10.23
C ALA A 91 10.33 -10.36 9.16
N PHE A 92 9.70 -11.51 9.38
CA PHE A 92 8.66 -12.02 8.48
C PHE A 92 7.34 -11.32 8.77
N VAL A 93 6.79 -10.60 7.79
CA VAL A 93 5.59 -9.78 7.95
C VAL A 93 4.51 -10.26 6.95
N PRO A 94 3.82 -11.37 7.26
CA PRO A 94 2.90 -12.01 6.32
C PRO A 94 1.74 -11.10 5.90
N VAL A 95 1.27 -10.25 6.83
CA VAL A 95 0.18 -9.30 6.57
C VAL A 95 0.57 -8.29 5.49
N GLN A 96 1.81 -7.81 5.50
CA GLN A 96 2.31 -6.84 4.51
C GLN A 96 2.45 -7.49 3.14
N SER A 97 2.96 -8.71 3.06
CA SER A 97 3.03 -9.49 1.81
C SER A 97 1.64 -9.72 1.21
N PHE A 98 0.65 -10.03 2.05
CA PHE A 98 -0.73 -10.19 1.62
C PHE A 98 -1.31 -8.88 1.05
N ILE A 99 -1.14 -7.77 1.77
CA ILE A 99 -1.63 -6.45 1.35
C ILE A 99 -0.95 -6.01 0.05
N LEU A 100 0.35 -6.20 -0.10
CA LEU A 100 1.09 -5.91 -1.34
C LEU A 100 0.52 -6.73 -2.52
N GLY A 101 0.33 -8.03 -2.33
CA GLY A 101 -0.27 -8.90 -3.34
C GLY A 101 -1.70 -8.48 -3.72
N ALA A 102 -2.50 -8.06 -2.75
CA ALA A 102 -3.88 -7.61 -2.96
C ALA A 102 -3.98 -6.20 -3.59
N THR A 103 -3.01 -5.32 -3.36
CA THR A 103 -3.06 -3.91 -3.80
C THR A 103 -2.37 -3.66 -5.13
N TRP A 104 -1.44 -4.52 -5.55
CA TRP A 104 -0.77 -4.41 -6.86
C TRP A 104 -1.71 -4.19 -8.05
N PRO A 105 -2.85 -4.91 -8.21
CA PRO A 105 -3.74 -4.69 -9.33
C PRO A 105 -4.32 -3.28 -9.40
N SER A 106 -4.58 -2.66 -8.24
CA SER A 106 -5.05 -1.28 -8.16
C SER A 106 -3.99 -0.30 -8.64
N ILE A 107 -2.71 -0.54 -8.32
CA ILE A 107 -1.58 0.27 -8.79
C ILE A 107 -1.49 0.21 -10.32
N VAL A 108 -1.56 -1.00 -10.90
CA VAL A 108 -1.57 -1.18 -12.36
C VAL A 108 -2.76 -0.47 -12.99
N GLY A 109 -3.95 -0.61 -12.40
CA GLY A 109 -5.16 0.08 -12.87
C GLY A 109 -5.00 1.60 -12.87
N GLN A 110 -4.41 2.17 -11.81
CA GLN A 110 -4.14 3.61 -11.72
C GLN A 110 -3.10 4.09 -12.75
N LEU A 111 -2.02 3.32 -12.93
CA LEU A 111 -0.95 3.60 -13.89
C LEU A 111 -1.50 3.60 -15.33
N LEU A 112 -2.29 2.58 -15.68
CA LEU A 112 -2.90 2.46 -17.01
C LEU A 112 -3.98 3.51 -17.27
N SER A 113 -4.72 3.92 -16.23
CA SER A 113 -5.76 4.93 -16.35
C SER A 113 -5.21 6.36 -16.55
N GLY A 114 -3.87 6.54 -16.49
CA GLY A 114 -3.24 7.86 -16.59
C GLY A 114 -3.61 8.81 -15.46
N ARG A 115 -4.29 8.32 -14.40
CA ARG A 115 -4.79 9.12 -13.28
C ARG A 115 -3.70 9.44 -12.24
N GLN A 116 -2.44 9.19 -12.54
CA GLN A 116 -1.30 9.51 -11.67
C GLN A 116 -0.80 10.95 -11.79
N SER A 117 -1.36 11.79 -12.68
CA SER A 117 -1.08 13.23 -12.66
C SER A 117 -2.19 13.96 -11.90
N GLY A 118 -1.83 14.54 -10.75
CA GLY A 118 -2.61 15.54 -10.05
C GLY A 118 -2.75 16.84 -10.85
N LEU A 119 -3.38 16.77 -12.02
CA LEU A 119 -3.88 17.92 -12.75
C LEU A 119 -5.39 17.96 -12.56
N PRO A 120 -5.96 19.05 -11.97
CA PRO A 120 -7.39 19.16 -11.80
C PRO A 120 -8.11 19.06 -13.16
N PRO A 121 -9.21 18.30 -13.25
CA PRO A 121 -9.95 18.10 -14.50
C PRO A 121 -10.76 19.34 -14.81
N GLY A 122 -10.13 20.35 -15.42
CA GLY A 122 -10.83 21.61 -15.75
C GLY A 122 -10.01 22.67 -16.49
N GLY A 123 -8.83 22.35 -17.03
CA GLY A 123 -8.08 23.29 -17.85
C GLY A 123 -8.20 22.94 -19.34
N PRO A 124 -8.82 23.77 -20.19
CA PRO A 124 -8.71 23.59 -21.63
C PRO A 124 -7.23 23.72 -22.00
N LEU A 125 -6.73 22.78 -22.80
CA LEU A 125 -5.49 22.93 -23.55
C LEU A 125 -5.64 24.16 -24.46
N GLY A 126 -5.24 25.30 -23.92
CA GLY A 126 -5.31 26.61 -24.53
C GLY A 126 -4.34 27.52 -23.79
N ASP A 127 -3.06 27.36 -24.12
CA ASP A 127 -2.17 28.48 -24.39
C ASP A 127 -2.18 29.64 -23.36
N LYS A 128 -1.33 29.53 -22.33
CA LYS A 128 -0.36 30.57 -21.88
C LYS A 128 0.20 30.22 -20.51
N GLY A 129 1.53 30.21 -20.42
CA GLY A 129 2.26 29.93 -19.19
C GLY A 129 1.94 30.92 -18.07
N ILE A 130 1.24 30.43 -17.05
CA ILE A 130 1.26 30.98 -15.69
C ILE A 130 1.26 29.76 -14.77
N THR A 131 2.45 29.30 -14.37
CA THR A 131 2.59 28.37 -13.26
C THR A 131 2.13 29.10 -11.98
N PRO A 132 1.12 28.61 -11.26
CA PRO A 132 0.83 29.09 -9.92
C PRO A 132 2.05 28.78 -9.06
N ASP A 133 2.63 29.81 -8.48
CA ASP A 133 3.78 29.71 -7.58
C ASP A 133 3.36 28.94 -6.32
N THR A 134 3.56 27.61 -6.35
CA THR A 134 3.22 26.69 -5.26
C THR A 134 4.05 26.94 -4.01
N SER A 135 5.15 27.72 -4.10
CA SER A 135 5.96 28.09 -2.94
C SER A 135 5.17 28.89 -1.90
N LYS A 136 4.25 29.76 -2.34
CA LYS A 136 3.41 30.58 -1.43
C LYS A 136 2.35 29.76 -0.70
N LEU A 137 1.88 28.66 -1.30
CA LEU A 137 0.87 27.82 -0.68
C LEU A 137 1.49 26.91 0.40
N GLU A 138 2.74 26.49 0.22
CA GLU A 138 3.46 25.71 1.24
C GLU A 138 3.91 26.58 2.43
N GLU A 139 4.32 27.82 2.18
CA GLU A 139 4.70 28.78 3.22
C GLU A 139 3.53 29.12 4.16
N ASP A 140 2.33 29.36 3.59
CA ASP A 140 1.14 29.71 4.37
C ASP A 140 0.61 28.52 5.19
N LYS A 141 0.84 27.29 4.71
CA LYS A 141 0.48 26.06 5.42
C LYS A 141 1.43 25.78 6.58
N ALA A 142 2.74 26.00 6.40
CA ALA A 142 3.73 25.89 7.47
C ALA A 142 3.46 26.92 8.59
N ALA A 143 3.09 28.15 8.23
CA ALA A 143 2.74 29.20 9.20
C ALA A 143 1.49 28.85 10.04
N ARG A 144 0.48 28.20 9.46
CA ARG A 144 -0.70 27.73 10.21
C ARG A 144 -0.37 26.64 11.21
N VAL A 145 0.43 25.64 10.83
CA VAL A 145 0.81 24.53 11.72
C VAL A 145 1.66 25.05 12.89
N ALA A 146 2.56 26.01 12.65
CA ALA A 146 3.36 26.62 13.72
C ALA A 146 2.50 27.39 14.74
N ARG A 147 1.41 28.05 14.31
CA ARG A 147 0.48 28.74 15.21
C ARG A 147 -0.34 27.75 16.05
N GLU A 148 -0.88 26.70 15.45
CA GLU A 148 -1.62 25.65 16.19
C GLU A 148 -0.73 24.94 17.22
N ALA A 149 0.53 24.64 16.88
CA ALA A 149 1.47 24.04 17.83
C ALA A 149 1.83 24.98 18.99
N THR A 150 1.84 26.30 18.75
CA THR A 150 2.13 27.29 19.79
C THR A 150 0.95 27.45 20.76
N ASP A 151 -0.29 27.43 20.27
CA ASP A 151 -1.49 27.49 21.13
C ASP A 151 -1.61 26.25 22.03
N LEU A 152 -1.23 25.07 21.53
CA LEU A 152 -1.23 23.83 22.32
C LEU A 152 -0.16 23.77 23.41
N LEU A 153 0.92 24.54 23.28
CA LEU A 153 1.98 24.64 24.30
C LEU A 153 1.74 25.78 25.31
N ALA A 154 0.77 26.65 25.05
CA ALA A 154 0.47 27.83 25.86
C ALA A 154 -0.58 27.61 26.97
N GLU A 155 -1.09 26.39 27.18
CA GLU A 155 -1.95 26.08 28.34
C GLU A 155 -1.22 25.32 29.46
N PRO A 156 -0.50 26.01 30.37
CA PRO A 156 -0.11 25.44 31.64
C PRO A 156 -1.27 25.56 32.64
N GLY A 157 -1.94 24.44 32.91
CA GLY A 157 -2.53 24.17 34.22
C GLY A 157 -4.05 24.33 34.36
N GLN A 158 -4.79 23.30 33.96
CA GLN A 158 -5.98 22.90 34.72
C GLN A 158 -5.72 21.55 35.39
N THR A 159 -5.24 21.60 36.64
CA THR A 159 -5.26 20.46 37.54
C THR A 159 -6.69 19.97 37.76
N PRO A 160 -6.98 18.66 37.65
CA PRO A 160 -8.29 18.11 37.97
C PRO A 160 -8.63 18.39 39.44
N GLN A 161 -9.70 19.14 39.71
CA GLN A 161 -10.25 19.25 41.06
C GLN A 161 -10.73 17.87 41.51
N GLY A 162 -10.07 17.34 42.55
CA GLY A 162 -10.42 16.09 43.21
C GLY A 162 -11.83 16.15 43.78
N GLY A 163 -12.66 15.19 43.36
CA GLY A 163 -13.99 14.95 43.90
C GLY A 163 -13.92 14.65 45.40
N GLN A 164 -14.59 15.48 46.17
CA GLN A 164 -14.78 15.37 47.60
C GLN A 164 -15.79 14.23 47.89
N PRO A 165 -15.46 13.23 48.72
CA PRO A 165 -16.41 12.17 49.08
C PRO A 165 -17.47 12.73 50.03
N THR A 166 -18.72 12.60 49.64
CA THR A 166 -19.90 12.85 50.48
C THR A 166 -19.99 11.81 51.59
N PRO A 167 -20.20 12.22 52.87
CA PRO A 167 -20.52 11.27 53.93
C PRO A 167 -21.99 10.85 53.79
N GLY A 168 -22.20 9.53 53.73
CA GLY A 168 -23.54 8.93 53.75
C GLY A 168 -24.15 8.90 55.16
N PRO A 169 -25.49 8.75 55.25
CA PRO A 169 -26.28 8.84 56.48
C PRO A 169 -26.10 7.65 57.44
#